data_AF-A0A0N6ZW31-F1
#
_entry.id   AF-A0A0N6ZW31-F1
#
_cell.length_a   1.000
_cell.length_b   1.000
_cell.length_c   1.000
_cell.angle_alpha   90.00
_cell.angle_beta   90.00
_cell.angle_gamma   90.00
#
_symmetry.space_group_name_H-M   'P 1'
#
loop_
_entity.id
_entity.type
_entity.pdbx_description
1 polymer ?
#
loop_
_entity_poly.entity_id
_entity_poly.type
_entity_poly.pdbx_seq_one_letter_code
_entity_poly.pdbx_strand_id
1 'polypeptide(L)'
;METDDEEQAEEAPPGWVLRTPTRYREVLGSPVLALVLAVVAVLVGRTFGDALALVTGAVAGVLGIACAVVLLVAALRAYREQTRGASWDLHRVRVVVGVTAGAAVMVASLVVGIPIAASIGIVGGFSQISRYARSVPRFDLSAVAWAFLGVVVSCAVLVVLGLALPEGTVLPGWRATAWVGGGIAGAVFAAVLALVHAQRAGRAPSR
;
A
#
# COMPACT_ATOMS: atom_id res chain seq x y z
N MET A 1 42.62 30.76 17.79
CA MET A 1 41.47 30.26 18.55
C MET A 1 40.31 30.42 17.60
N GLU A 2 40.18 29.44 16.71
CA GLU A 2 39.15 29.36 15.69
C GLU A 2 37.94 28.79 16.41
N THR A 3 36.88 29.58 16.51
CA THR A 3 35.62 29.17 17.10
C THR A 3 34.95 28.19 16.15
N ASP A 4 35.02 26.90 16.47
CA ASP A 4 34.15 25.82 15.92
C ASP A 4 32.68 26.03 16.34
N ASP A 5 32.20 27.28 16.25
CA ASP A 5 30.80 27.64 16.27
C ASP A 5 30.27 27.56 14.82
N GLU A 6 30.58 26.46 14.12
CA GLU A 6 29.73 26.02 13.02
C GLU A 6 28.37 25.74 13.65
N GLU A 7 27.47 26.71 13.48
CA GLU A 7 26.03 26.57 13.57
C GLU A 7 25.64 25.11 13.36
N GLN A 8 25.38 24.39 14.45
CA GLN A 8 24.46 23.26 14.43
C GLN A 8 23.12 23.85 14.02
N ALA A 9 22.95 24.13 12.72
CA ALA A 9 21.71 24.54 12.13
C ALA A 9 20.73 23.45 12.55
N GLU A 10 19.86 23.80 13.50
CA GLU A 10 18.99 22.88 14.21
C GLU A 10 18.23 22.06 13.16
N GLU A 11 18.69 20.82 12.94
CA GLU A 11 18.29 20.05 11.76
C GLU A 11 16.77 19.88 11.83
N ALA A 12 16.06 20.44 10.85
CA ALA A 12 14.61 20.50 10.90
C ALA A 12 14.03 19.11 11.19
N PRO A 13 13.08 18.99 12.13
CA PRO A 13 12.59 17.70 12.57
C PRO A 13 12.06 16.91 11.38
N PRO A 14 12.29 15.58 11.35
CA PRO A 14 11.97 14.78 10.18
C PRO A 14 10.46 14.83 9.90
N GLY A 15 10.09 14.77 8.61
CA GLY A 15 8.72 15.04 8.16
C GLY A 15 7.63 14.14 8.77
N TRP A 16 8.00 12.98 9.30
CA TRP A 16 7.06 12.11 10.02
C TRP A 16 6.71 12.62 11.43
N VAL A 17 7.60 13.35 12.11
CA VAL A 17 7.29 14.05 13.38
C VAL A 17 6.30 15.18 13.11
N LEU A 18 6.53 15.96 12.05
CA LEU A 18 5.67 17.07 11.65
C LEU A 18 4.25 16.63 11.21
N ARG A 19 4.03 15.33 11.00
CA ARG A 19 2.74 14.74 10.62
C ARG A 19 2.03 14.04 11.76
N THR A 20 2.57 14.12 12.97
CA THR A 20 1.90 13.63 14.17
C THR A 20 0.69 14.50 14.46
N PRO A 21 -0.50 13.91 14.70
CA PRO A 21 -1.71 14.68 15.00
C PRO A 21 -1.50 15.52 16.26
N THR A 22 -1.79 16.81 16.19
CA THR A 22 -1.80 17.72 17.36
C THR A 22 -3.22 18.13 17.73
N ARG A 23 -4.18 17.94 16.84
CA ARG A 23 -5.61 18.18 17.06
C ARG A 23 -6.39 16.88 16.91
N TYR A 24 -7.42 16.69 17.74
CA TYR A 24 -8.23 15.47 17.70
C TYR A 24 -8.83 15.18 16.31
N ARG A 25 -9.24 16.21 15.56
CA ARG A 25 -9.76 16.06 14.20
C ARG A 25 -8.76 15.46 13.20
N GLU A 26 -7.46 15.60 13.43
CA GLU A 26 -6.39 15.08 12.55
C GLU A 26 -6.20 13.57 12.72
N VAL A 27 -6.68 13.00 13.84
CA VAL A 27 -6.64 11.56 14.11
C VAL A 27 -7.53 10.79 13.12
N LEU A 28 -8.65 11.39 12.70
CA LEU A 28 -9.69 10.71 11.93
C LEU A 28 -9.43 10.67 10.41
N GLY A 29 -8.57 11.53 9.87
CA GLY A 29 -8.42 11.68 8.42
C GLY A 29 -8.08 10.38 7.68
N SER A 30 -6.99 9.71 8.06
CA SER A 30 -6.56 8.46 7.42
C SER A 30 -7.50 7.27 7.71
N PRO A 31 -7.97 7.05 8.96
CA PRO A 31 -8.94 6.00 9.26
C PRO A 31 -10.25 6.13 8.48
N VAL A 32 -10.82 7.33 8.41
CA VAL A 32 -12.07 7.57 7.67
C VAL A 32 -11.86 7.32 6.18
N LEU A 33 -10.75 7.77 5.60
CA LEU A 33 -10.44 7.46 4.20
C LEU A 33 -10.36 5.94 3.96
N ALA A 34 -9.71 5.19 4.86
CA ALA A 34 -9.62 3.74 4.75
C ALA A 34 -11.01 3.07 4.84
N LEU A 35 -11.90 3.55 5.72
CA LEU A 35 -13.29 3.09 5.78
C LEU A 35 -14.08 3.40 4.51
N VAL A 36 -13.92 4.61 3.96
CA VAL A 36 -14.57 4.98 2.70
C VAL A 36 -14.09 4.07 1.57
N LEU A 37 -12.78 3.82 1.47
CA LEU A 37 -12.22 2.90 0.48
C LEU A 37 -12.72 1.46 0.68
N ALA A 38 -12.90 1.01 1.92
CA ALA A 38 -13.48 -0.30 2.23
C ALA A 38 -14.93 -0.42 1.72
N VAL A 39 -15.75 0.60 1.97
CA VAL A 39 -17.14 0.66 1.47
C VAL A 39 -17.15 0.67 -0.05
N VAL A 40 -16.31 1.50 -0.68
CA VAL A 40 -16.18 1.54 -2.14
C VAL A 40 -15.80 0.18 -2.70
N ALA A 41 -14.85 -0.54 -2.10
CA ALA A 41 -14.45 -1.86 -2.57
C ALA A 41 -15.61 -2.88 -2.55
N VAL A 42 -16.42 -2.89 -1.50
CA VAL A 42 -17.61 -3.76 -1.39
C VAL A 42 -18.66 -3.38 -2.43
N LEU A 43 -18.92 -2.08 -2.59
CA LEU A 43 -19.89 -1.59 -3.58
C LEU A 43 -19.46 -1.91 -5.00
N VAL A 44 -18.18 -1.69 -5.33
CA VAL A 44 -17.61 -2.04 -6.64
C VAL A 44 -17.76 -3.54 -6.89
N GLY A 45 -17.36 -4.40 -5.93
CA GLY A 45 -17.54 -5.84 -6.05
C GLY A 45 -19.00 -6.25 -6.29
N ARG A 46 -19.95 -5.57 -5.63
CA ARG A 46 -21.38 -5.76 -5.84
C ARG A 46 -21.86 -5.31 -7.22
N THR A 47 -21.35 -4.19 -7.74
CA THR A 47 -21.77 -3.66 -9.05
C THR A 47 -21.35 -4.54 -10.22
N PHE A 48 -20.22 -5.24 -10.13
CA PHE A 48 -19.79 -6.20 -11.16
C PHE A 48 -20.65 -7.47 -11.20
N GLY A 49 -21.42 -7.76 -10.15
CA GLY A 49 -22.53 -8.72 -10.16
C GLY A 49 -22.14 -10.19 -10.10
N ASP A 50 -20.87 -10.56 -10.35
CA ASP A 50 -20.42 -11.95 -10.23
C ASP A 50 -19.87 -12.31 -8.84
N ALA A 51 -19.88 -13.60 -8.51
CA ALA A 51 -19.48 -14.11 -7.20
C ALA A 51 -18.01 -13.81 -6.86
N LEU A 52 -17.12 -13.81 -7.84
CA LEU A 52 -15.70 -13.56 -7.63
C LEU A 52 -15.46 -12.09 -7.28
N ALA A 53 -16.09 -11.17 -8.00
CA ALA A 53 -16.03 -9.74 -7.73
C ALA A 53 -16.66 -9.39 -6.38
N LEU A 54 -17.78 -10.03 -6.03
CA LEU A 54 -18.40 -9.91 -4.71
C LEU A 54 -17.45 -10.35 -3.59
N VAL A 55 -16.85 -11.55 -3.70
CA VAL A 55 -15.91 -12.08 -2.71
C VAL A 55 -14.67 -11.20 -2.63
N THR A 56 -14.12 -10.79 -3.77
CA THR A 56 -12.94 -9.91 -3.83
C THR A 56 -13.22 -8.56 -3.17
N GLY A 57 -14.37 -7.95 -3.47
CA GLY A 57 -14.81 -6.69 -2.84
C GLY A 57 -15.04 -6.84 -1.34
N ALA A 58 -15.64 -7.95 -0.89
CA ALA A 58 -15.84 -8.24 0.53
C ALA A 58 -14.51 -8.40 1.28
N VAL A 59 -13.57 -9.19 0.73
CA VAL A 59 -12.23 -9.39 1.31
C VAL A 59 -11.46 -8.06 1.36
N ALA A 60 -11.47 -7.29 0.27
CA ALA A 60 -10.86 -5.97 0.24
C ALA A 60 -11.49 -5.00 1.24
N GLY A 61 -12.82 -5.06 1.42
CA GLY A 61 -13.55 -4.29 2.43
C GLY A 61 -13.13 -4.65 3.85
N VAL A 62 -13.05 -5.94 4.19
CA VAL A 62 -12.59 -6.41 5.51
C VAL A 62 -11.16 -5.93 5.78
N LEU A 63 -10.26 -6.05 4.79
CA LEU A 63 -8.89 -5.55 4.89
C LEU A 63 -8.86 -4.03 5.11
N GLY A 64 -9.67 -3.27 4.38
CA GLY A 64 -9.78 -1.82 4.54
C GLY A 64 -10.29 -1.39 5.92
N ILE A 65 -11.25 -2.14 6.50
CA ILE A 65 -11.72 -1.93 7.87
C ILE A 65 -10.58 -2.19 8.87
N ALA A 66 -9.86 -3.31 8.73
CA ALA A 66 -8.72 -3.62 9.58
C ALA A 66 -7.63 -2.51 9.49
N CYS A 67 -7.32 -2.05 8.28
CA CYS A 67 -6.42 -0.92 8.06
C CYS A 67 -6.90 0.36 8.75
N ALA A 68 -8.20 0.66 8.68
CA ALA A 68 -8.77 1.82 9.36
C ALA A 68 -8.63 1.74 10.88
N VAL A 69 -8.89 0.57 11.48
CA VAL A 69 -8.73 0.34 12.92
C VAL A 69 -7.28 0.52 13.35
N VAL A 70 -6.33 -0.09 12.63
CA VAL A 70 -4.90 0.00 12.96
C VAL A 70 -4.41 1.45 12.81
N LEU A 71 -4.83 2.16 11.76
CA LEU A 71 -4.53 3.59 11.59
C LEU A 71 -5.11 4.43 12.73
N LEU A 72 -6.33 4.14 13.18
CA LEU A 72 -6.99 4.88 14.24
C LEU A 72 -6.27 4.68 15.57
N VAL A 73 -5.95 3.43 15.92
CA VAL A 73 -5.22 3.09 17.15
C VAL A 73 -3.85 3.76 17.16
N ALA A 74 -3.10 3.67 16.06
CA ALA A 74 -1.79 4.30 15.95
C ALA A 74 -1.87 5.84 16.03
N ALA A 75 -2.86 6.45 15.39
CA ALA A 75 -3.06 7.89 15.42
C ALA A 75 -3.49 8.39 16.80
N LEU A 76 -4.37 7.67 17.50
CA LEU A 76 -4.75 7.98 18.88
C LEU A 76 -3.57 7.87 19.84
N ARG A 77 -2.75 6.83 19.68
CA ARG A 77 -1.54 6.64 20.50
C ARG A 77 -0.56 7.78 20.29
N ALA A 78 -0.26 8.13 19.05
CA ALA A 78 0.61 9.26 18.72
C ALA A 78 0.05 10.60 19.21
N TYR A 79 -1.27 10.81 19.11
CA TYR A 79 -1.94 12.01 19.62
C TYR A 79 -1.83 12.15 21.14
N ARG A 80 -1.91 11.04 21.89
CA ARG A 80 -1.84 11.04 23.35
C ARG A 80 -0.42 11.12 23.89
N GLU A 81 0.50 10.35 23.31
CA GLU A 81 1.87 10.24 23.81
C GLU A 81 2.74 11.41 23.37
N GLN A 82 2.54 11.95 22.16
CA GLN A 82 3.33 13.06 21.59
C GLN A 82 4.86 12.84 21.65
N THR A 83 5.30 11.58 21.68
CA THR A 83 6.72 11.23 21.69
C THR A 83 7.25 10.98 20.28
N ARG A 84 8.58 11.08 20.12
CA ARG A 84 9.26 10.71 18.88
C ARG A 84 9.03 9.24 18.51
N GLY A 85 8.97 8.35 19.50
CA GLY A 85 8.67 6.92 19.30
C GLY A 85 7.26 6.70 18.76
N ALA A 86 6.25 7.32 19.36
CA ALA A 86 4.87 7.20 18.90
C ALA A 86 4.66 7.79 17.49
N SER A 87 5.36 8.89 17.19
CA SER A 87 5.39 9.49 15.84
C SER A 87 5.99 8.54 14.80
N TRP A 88 7.07 7.82 15.18
CA TRP A 88 7.69 6.80 14.34
C TRP A 88 6.79 5.59 14.12
N ASP A 89 6.12 5.11 15.18
CA ASP A 89 5.16 4.00 15.09
C ASP A 89 4.00 4.35 14.15
N LEU A 90 3.43 5.54 14.27
CA LEU A 90 2.39 6.03 13.37
C LEU A 90 2.87 6.11 11.92
N HIS A 91 4.10 6.58 11.69
CA HIS A 91 4.71 6.60 10.35
C HIS A 91 4.80 5.19 9.76
N ARG A 92 5.35 4.23 10.51
CA ARG A 92 5.46 2.83 10.07
C ARG A 92 4.10 2.25 9.71
N VAL A 93 3.09 2.48 10.55
CA VAL A 93 1.71 2.02 10.29
C VAL A 93 1.15 2.66 9.02
N ARG A 94 1.30 3.97 8.83
CA ARG A 94 0.84 4.67 7.63
C ARG A 94 1.48 4.12 6.36
N VAL A 95 2.79 3.89 6.40
CA VAL A 95 3.54 3.31 5.27
C VAL A 95 3.04 1.91 4.96
N VAL A 96 3.02 1.01 5.96
CA VAL A 96 2.59 -0.38 5.79
C VAL A 96 1.15 -0.45 5.26
N VAL A 97 0.22 0.27 5.88
CA VAL A 97 -1.18 0.30 5.43
C VAL A 97 -1.29 0.86 4.01
N GLY A 98 -0.56 1.93 3.68
CA GLY A 98 -0.57 2.52 2.34
C GLY A 98 -0.07 1.56 1.27
N VAL A 99 1.07 0.90 1.49
CA VAL A 99 1.63 -0.07 0.51
C VAL A 99 0.76 -1.32 0.40
N THR A 100 0.24 -1.85 1.51
CA THR A 100 -0.65 -3.01 1.50
C THR A 100 -1.96 -2.71 0.79
N ALA A 101 -2.56 -1.53 1.03
CA ALA A 101 -3.78 -1.12 0.33
C ALA A 101 -3.56 -0.98 -1.18
N GLY A 102 -2.44 -0.36 -1.60
CA GLY A 102 -2.08 -0.26 -3.01
C GLY A 102 -1.88 -1.63 -3.67
N ALA A 103 -1.14 -2.53 -3.02
CA ALA A 103 -0.94 -3.90 -3.48
C ALA A 103 -2.26 -4.67 -3.58
N ALA A 104 -3.13 -4.57 -2.56
CA ALA A 104 -4.43 -5.22 -2.55
C ALA A 104 -5.32 -4.73 -3.69
N VAL A 105 -5.36 -3.42 -3.97
CA VAL A 105 -6.14 -2.87 -5.10
C VAL A 105 -5.60 -3.38 -6.43
N MET A 106 -4.27 -3.44 -6.60
CA MET A 106 -3.64 -3.95 -7.81
C MET A 106 -4.01 -5.42 -8.06
N VAL A 107 -3.90 -6.27 -7.02
CA VAL A 107 -4.25 -7.70 -7.11
C VAL A 107 -5.75 -7.88 -7.33
N ALA A 108 -6.60 -7.19 -6.56
CA ALA A 108 -8.05 -7.28 -6.70
C ALA A 108 -8.53 -6.88 -8.11
N SER A 109 -7.93 -5.84 -8.69
CA SER A 109 -8.23 -5.42 -10.07
C SER A 109 -7.93 -6.52 -11.08
N LEU A 110 -6.82 -7.24 -10.92
CA LEU A 110 -6.46 -8.38 -11.76
C LEU A 110 -7.37 -9.59 -11.52
N VAL A 111 -7.72 -9.89 -10.27
CA VAL A 111 -8.65 -10.98 -9.92
C VAL A 111 -10.00 -10.80 -10.63
N VAL A 112 -10.55 -9.57 -10.61
CA VAL A 112 -11.82 -9.25 -11.30
C VAL A 112 -11.66 -9.21 -12.82
N GLY A 113 -10.42 -9.08 -13.32
CA GLY A 113 -10.09 -9.08 -14.75
C GLY A 113 -10.18 -7.69 -15.39
N ILE A 114 -9.93 -6.62 -14.63
CA ILE A 114 -9.91 -5.23 -15.08
C ILE A 114 -8.48 -4.70 -15.01
N PRO A 115 -7.62 -5.01 -16.01
CA PRO A 115 -6.20 -4.67 -15.96
C PRO A 115 -5.96 -3.14 -15.91
N ILE A 116 -6.88 -2.33 -16.45
CA ILE A 116 -6.77 -0.86 -16.47
C ILE A 116 -6.88 -0.26 -15.05
N ALA A 117 -7.63 -0.89 -14.14
CA ALA A 117 -7.77 -0.43 -12.75
C ALA A 117 -6.50 -0.66 -11.91
N ALA A 118 -5.63 -1.61 -12.30
CA ALA A 118 -4.33 -1.82 -11.68
C ALA A 118 -3.43 -0.57 -11.78
N SER A 119 -3.51 0.17 -12.89
CA SER A 119 -2.81 1.44 -13.11
C SER A 119 -3.18 2.53 -12.10
N ILE A 120 -4.46 2.58 -11.68
CA ILE A 120 -4.98 3.59 -10.74
C ILE A 120 -4.52 3.29 -9.30
N GLY A 121 -4.47 2.01 -8.91
CA GLY A 121 -3.95 1.57 -7.61
C GLY A 121 -2.48 1.93 -7.41
N ILE A 122 -1.69 1.85 -8.49
CA ILE A 122 -0.29 2.28 -8.52
C ILE A 122 -0.19 3.78 -8.24
N VAL A 123 -0.96 4.64 -8.92
CA VAL A 123 -0.88 6.11 -8.76
C VAL A 123 -1.33 6.58 -7.37
N GLY A 124 -2.41 6.00 -6.82
CA GLY A 124 -2.93 6.37 -5.50
C GLY A 124 -2.03 5.95 -4.34
N GLY A 125 -1.47 4.73 -4.38
CA GLY A 125 -0.53 4.23 -3.37
C GLY A 125 0.81 4.95 -3.39
N PHE A 126 1.37 5.21 -4.58
CA PHE A 126 2.66 5.91 -4.72
C PHE A 126 2.57 7.40 -4.36
N SER A 127 1.45 8.06 -4.64
CA SER A 127 1.21 9.47 -4.29
C SER A 127 1.31 9.71 -2.77
N GLN A 128 0.94 8.71 -1.96
CA GLN A 128 1.10 8.80 -0.51
C GLN A 128 2.58 8.71 -0.11
N ILE A 129 3.36 7.83 -0.74
CA ILE A 129 4.77 7.57 -0.40
C ILE A 129 5.68 8.75 -0.77
N SER A 130 5.46 9.37 -1.93
CA SER A 130 6.22 10.53 -2.38
C SER A 130 6.01 11.78 -1.51
N ARG A 131 4.90 11.85 -0.75
CA ARG A 131 4.71 12.91 0.24
C ARG A 131 5.70 12.80 1.41
N TYR A 132 6.31 11.65 1.71
CA TYR A 132 7.22 11.49 2.88
C TYR A 132 8.70 11.82 2.57
N ALA A 133 8.99 12.46 1.44
CA ALA A 133 10.31 12.54 0.82
C ALA A 133 11.43 13.33 1.54
N ARG A 134 11.17 14.06 2.64
CA ARG A 134 12.27 14.80 3.32
C ARG A 134 13.24 13.89 4.09
N SER A 135 12.86 12.64 4.36
CA SER A 135 13.79 11.61 4.83
C SER A 135 13.15 10.24 4.58
N VAL A 136 13.26 9.68 3.38
CA VAL A 136 12.72 8.34 3.11
C VAL A 136 13.58 7.33 3.87
N PRO A 137 13.10 6.75 4.99
CA PRO A 137 13.88 5.80 5.77
C PRO A 137 14.05 4.50 4.99
N ARG A 138 15.10 3.74 5.31
CA ARG A 138 15.32 2.38 4.80
C ARG A 138 14.08 1.49 4.94
N PHE A 139 13.32 1.69 6.02
CA PHE A 139 12.06 0.99 6.29
C PHE A 139 10.99 1.23 5.20
N ASP A 140 10.82 2.45 4.71
CA ASP A 140 9.78 2.75 3.72
C ASP A 140 10.08 2.04 2.40
N LEU A 141 11.36 2.04 2.01
CA LEU A 141 11.83 1.35 0.82
C LEU A 141 11.69 -0.17 0.95
N SER A 142 12.02 -0.74 2.11
CA SER A 142 11.84 -2.18 2.33
C SER A 142 10.37 -2.59 2.37
N ALA A 143 9.50 -1.80 3.00
CA ALA A 143 8.07 -2.06 3.03
C ALA A 143 7.47 -2.05 1.61
N VAL A 144 7.87 -1.09 0.77
CA VAL A 144 7.49 -1.05 -0.65
C VAL A 144 7.99 -2.29 -1.40
N ALA A 145 9.26 -2.66 -1.19
CA ALA A 145 9.84 -3.82 -1.85
C ALA A 145 9.08 -5.12 -1.51
N TRP A 146 8.77 -5.34 -0.23
CA TRP A 146 7.99 -6.49 0.22
C TRP A 146 6.56 -6.48 -0.32
N ALA A 147 5.91 -5.32 -0.38
CA ALA A 147 4.57 -5.20 -0.95
C ALA A 147 4.55 -5.62 -2.42
N PHE A 148 5.51 -5.12 -3.22
CA PHE A 148 5.61 -5.51 -4.62
C PHE A 148 6.01 -6.98 -4.81
N LEU A 149 6.85 -7.54 -3.93
CA LEU A 149 7.12 -8.97 -3.95
C LEU A 149 5.83 -9.79 -3.72
N GLY A 150 4.96 -9.36 -2.80
CA GLY A 150 3.64 -9.97 -2.61
C GLY A 150 2.75 -9.89 -3.84
N VAL A 151 2.80 -8.77 -4.59
CA VAL A 151 2.12 -8.63 -5.88
C VAL A 151 2.68 -9.61 -6.90
N VAL A 152 4.01 -9.76 -7.00
CA VAL A 152 4.64 -10.76 -7.90
C VAL A 152 4.11 -12.16 -7.62
N VAL A 153 4.09 -12.57 -6.36
CA VAL A 153 3.57 -13.89 -5.95
C VAL A 153 2.10 -14.04 -6.32
N SER A 154 1.28 -13.01 -6.07
CA SER A 154 -0.15 -13.02 -6.39
C SER A 154 -0.39 -13.13 -7.90
N CYS A 155 0.36 -12.37 -8.69
CA CYS A 155 0.33 -12.44 -10.15
C CYS A 155 0.73 -13.83 -10.66
N ALA A 156 1.79 -14.42 -10.11
CA ALA A 156 2.22 -15.77 -10.48
C ALA A 156 1.12 -16.81 -10.19
N VAL A 157 0.45 -16.72 -9.05
CA VAL A 157 -0.70 -17.57 -8.71
C VAL A 157 -1.83 -17.40 -9.73
N LEU A 158 -2.18 -16.16 -10.10
CA LEU A 158 -3.22 -15.90 -11.10
C LEU A 158 -2.86 -16.48 -12.47
N VAL A 159 -1.60 -16.35 -12.90
CA VAL A 159 -1.12 -16.96 -14.15
C VAL A 159 -1.27 -18.47 -14.11
N VAL A 160 -0.83 -19.12 -13.03
CA VAL A 160 -0.96 -20.58 -12.86
C VAL A 160 -2.44 -21.00 -12.89
N LEU A 161 -3.31 -20.29 -12.18
CA LEU A 161 -4.75 -20.57 -12.19
C LEU A 161 -5.37 -20.36 -13.57
N GLY A 162 -4.99 -19.30 -14.28
CA GLY A 162 -5.47 -19.02 -15.65
C GLY A 162 -5.05 -20.08 -16.67
N LEU A 163 -3.88 -20.70 -16.49
CA LEU A 163 -3.39 -21.78 -17.36
C LEU A 163 -3.95 -23.16 -16.96
N ALA A 164 -4.20 -23.39 -15.66
CA ALA A 164 -4.61 -24.69 -15.14
C ALA A 164 -6.12 -24.92 -15.16
N LEU A 165 -6.93 -23.86 -15.04
CA LEU A 165 -8.38 -23.99 -15.01
C LEU A 165 -8.94 -24.12 -16.45
N PRO A 166 -9.80 -25.12 -16.72
CA PRO A 166 -10.38 -25.32 -18.04
C PRO A 166 -11.30 -24.16 -18.43
N GLU A 167 -11.04 -23.56 -19.59
CA GLU A 167 -11.87 -22.49 -20.15
C GLU A 167 -13.30 -22.98 -20.41
N GLY A 168 -14.29 -22.14 -20.13
CA GLY A 168 -15.71 -22.40 -20.47
C GLY A 168 -16.50 -23.25 -19.48
N THR A 169 -15.85 -24.00 -18.58
CA THR A 169 -16.54 -24.76 -17.51
C THR A 169 -16.42 -24.10 -16.14
N VAL A 170 -15.26 -23.52 -15.81
CA VAL A 170 -14.99 -22.89 -14.50
C VAL A 170 -14.75 -21.39 -14.62
N LEU A 171 -14.13 -20.94 -15.70
CA LEU A 171 -13.74 -19.54 -15.88
C LEU A 171 -14.14 -19.01 -17.28
N PRO A 172 -14.72 -17.80 -17.37
CA PRO A 172 -14.89 -17.13 -18.66
C PRO A 172 -13.53 -16.90 -19.34
N GLY A 173 -13.43 -17.15 -20.65
CA GLY A 173 -12.18 -17.05 -21.41
C GLY A 173 -11.49 -15.67 -21.29
N TRP A 174 -12.26 -14.58 -21.31
CA TRP A 174 -11.73 -13.23 -21.13
C TRP A 174 -10.98 -13.04 -19.81
N ARG A 175 -11.40 -13.74 -18.75
CA ARG A 175 -10.76 -13.68 -17.43
C ARG A 175 -9.50 -14.51 -17.38
N ALA A 176 -9.49 -15.68 -18.02
CA ALA A 176 -8.27 -16.47 -18.19
C ALA A 176 -7.20 -15.64 -18.93
N THR A 177 -7.58 -14.99 -20.03
CA THR A 177 -6.68 -14.09 -20.76
C THR A 177 -6.20 -12.92 -19.90
N ALA A 178 -7.08 -12.30 -19.12
CA ALA A 178 -6.70 -11.20 -18.22
C ALA A 178 -5.74 -11.65 -17.10
N TRP A 179 -5.95 -12.84 -16.54
CA TRP A 179 -5.07 -13.40 -15.50
C TRP A 179 -3.70 -13.78 -16.04
N VAL A 180 -3.64 -14.40 -17.23
CA VAL A 180 -2.36 -14.77 -17.86
C VAL A 180 -1.63 -13.53 -18.34
N GLY A 181 -2.24 -12.74 -19.23
CA GLY A 181 -1.60 -11.55 -19.81
C GLY A 181 -1.34 -10.45 -18.79
N GLY A 182 -2.37 -10.09 -18.01
CA GLY A 182 -2.26 -9.09 -16.96
C GLY A 182 -1.39 -9.53 -15.79
N GLY A 183 -1.43 -10.82 -15.43
CA GLY A 183 -0.56 -11.39 -14.41
C GLY A 183 0.92 -11.37 -14.81
N ILE A 184 1.26 -11.76 -16.04
CA ILE A 184 2.65 -11.68 -16.54
C ILE A 184 3.13 -10.22 -16.54
N ALA A 185 2.38 -9.31 -17.14
CA ALA A 185 2.76 -7.90 -17.19
C ALA A 185 2.89 -7.28 -15.79
N GLY A 186 1.93 -7.57 -14.90
CA GLY A 186 1.92 -7.12 -13.51
C GLY A 186 3.08 -7.70 -12.70
N ALA A 187 3.43 -8.98 -12.90
CA ALA A 187 4.56 -9.62 -12.24
C ALA A 187 5.89 -8.97 -12.66
N VAL A 188 6.10 -8.73 -13.96
CA VAL A 188 7.33 -8.07 -14.45
C VAL A 188 7.45 -6.67 -13.86
N PHE A 189 6.39 -5.87 -13.94
CA PHE A 189 6.36 -4.52 -13.40
C PHE A 189 6.64 -4.50 -11.88
N ALA A 190 5.93 -5.35 -11.12
CA ALA A 190 6.11 -5.44 -9.68
C ALA A 190 7.51 -5.95 -9.30
N ALA A 191 8.08 -6.89 -10.05
CA ALA A 191 9.43 -7.40 -9.79
C ALA A 191 10.50 -6.30 -9.97
N VAL A 192 10.37 -5.47 -11.02
CA VAL A 192 11.26 -4.32 -11.23
C VAL A 192 11.17 -3.35 -10.05
N LEU A 193 9.96 -2.99 -9.63
CA LEU A 193 9.78 -2.08 -8.49
C LEU A 193 10.31 -2.70 -7.19
N ALA A 194 10.03 -3.98 -6.92
CA ALA A 194 10.55 -4.67 -5.74
C ALA A 194 12.08 -4.63 -5.69
N LEU A 195 12.74 -4.93 -6.82
CA LEU A 195 14.20 -4.91 -6.92
C LEU A 195 14.77 -3.50 -6.74
N VAL A 196 14.22 -2.50 -7.43
CA VAL A 196 14.67 -1.10 -7.31
C VAL A 196 14.57 -0.61 -5.87
N HIS A 197 13.44 -0.89 -5.20
CA HIS A 197 13.24 -0.49 -3.82
C HIS A 197 14.12 -1.26 -2.83
N ALA A 198 14.34 -2.57 -3.04
CA ALA A 198 15.26 -3.37 -2.22
C ALA A 198 16.71 -2.87 -2.34
N GLN A 199 17.15 -2.57 -3.57
CA GLN A 199 18.48 -2.03 -3.82
C GLN A 199 18.66 -0.63 -3.21
N ARG A 200 17.64 0.24 -3.29
CA ARG A 200 17.66 1.55 -2.63
C ARG A 200 17.69 1.41 -1.11
N ALA A 201 16.94 0.45 -0.56
CA ALA A 201 16.95 0.16 0.88
C ALA A 201 18.34 -0.31 1.35
N GLY A 202 19.05 -1.13 0.55
CA GLY A 202 20.39 -1.60 0.88
C GLY A 202 21.46 -0.48 0.90
N ARG A 203 21.23 0.61 0.15
CA ARG A 203 22.13 1.78 0.11
C ARG A 203 21.74 2.88 1.11
N ALA A 204 20.57 2.78 1.74
CA ALA A 204 20.09 3.77 2.68
C ALA A 204 20.72 3.57 4.08
N PRO A 205 21.07 4.64 4.80
CA PRO A 205 21.64 4.53 6.14
C PRO A 205 20.66 3.83 7.11
N SER A 206 21.20 2.97 7.97
CA SER A 206 20.44 2.44 9.11
C SER A 206 20.37 3.51 10.19
N ARG A 207 19.17 4.01 10.47
CA ARG A 207 18.91 4.67 11.76
C ARG A 207 18.78 3.60 12.85
#